data_AF-A0A845RGG2-F1
#
_entry.id   AF-A0A845RGG2-F1
#
_cell.length_a   1.000
_cell.length_b   1.000
_cell.length_c   1.000
_cell.angle_alpha   90.00
_cell.angle_beta   90.00
_cell.angle_gamma   90.00
#
_symmetry.space_group_name_H-M   'P 1'
#
loop_
_entity.id
_entity.type
_entity.pdbx_description
1 polymer ?
#
loop_
_entity_poly.entity_id
_entity_poly.type
_entity_poly.pdbx_seq_one_letter_code
_entity_poly.pdbx_strand_id
1 'polypeptide(L)'
;MEERYTFKITMPEHPVVDDQGRWQPTRITARAGWKEITPLMRLVYVAFVVIMAAYNIHYLKLLPDSMSFDTMFGLSGISLPTAGYMIGSVILLLYLIYRDLIRRSMSRYRLFVPLAVLVMNTYFVTACIPT
;
A
#
# COMPACT_ATOMS: atom_id res chain seq x y z
N MET A 1 -23.32 11.41 -27.23
CA MET A 1 -23.79 11.70 -25.87
C MET A 1 -22.69 11.24 -24.92
N GLU A 2 -21.90 12.18 -24.40
CA GLU A 2 -20.86 11.87 -23.41
C GLU A 2 -21.51 11.76 -22.03
N GLU A 3 -21.43 10.58 -21.41
CA GLU A 3 -21.85 10.38 -20.02
C GLU A 3 -20.92 11.16 -19.09
N ARG A 4 -21.38 12.33 -18.63
CA ARG A 4 -20.74 13.05 -17.54
C ARG A 4 -20.95 12.23 -16.26
N TYR A 5 -19.89 11.55 -15.82
CA TYR A 5 -19.82 10.95 -14.50
C TYR A 5 -19.91 12.06 -13.44
N THR A 6 -21.12 12.34 -12.96
CA THR A 6 -21.34 13.25 -11.84
C THR A 6 -20.88 12.55 -10.57
N PHE A 7 -19.63 12.82 -10.16
CA PHE A 7 -19.14 12.41 -8.85
C PHE A 7 -20.03 13.05 -7.79
N LYS A 8 -20.92 12.26 -7.16
CA LYS A 8 -21.63 12.66 -5.94
C LYS A 8 -20.60 12.76 -4.82
N ILE A 9 -19.99 13.93 -4.68
CA ILE A 9 -19.21 14.29 -3.50
C ILE A 9 -20.24 14.43 -2.37
N THR A 10 -20.37 13.37 -1.56
CA THR A 10 -21.12 13.44 -0.31
C THR A 10 -20.33 14.36 0.62
N MET A 11 -20.78 15.60 0.72
CA MET A 11 -20.19 16.58 1.62
C MET A 11 -20.39 16.05 3.06
N PRO A 12 -19.31 15.89 3.85
CA PRO A 12 -19.47 15.52 5.26
C PRO A 12 -20.27 16.60 5.99
N GLU A 13 -21.02 16.20 7.01
CA GLU A 13 -21.92 17.06 7.80
C GLU A 13 -21.18 18.26 8.46
N HIS A 14 -19.87 18.11 8.66
CA HIS A 14 -18.95 19.18 9.05
C HIS A 14 -17.78 19.26 8.06
N PRO A 15 -17.90 20.02 6.96
CA PRO A 15 -16.81 20.20 6.02
C PRO A 15 -15.73 21.08 6.64
N VAL A 16 -14.46 20.64 6.57
CA VAL A 16 -13.32 21.52 6.86
C VAL A 16 -13.12 22.37 5.62
N VAL A 17 -13.30 23.68 5.80
CA VAL A 17 -13.23 24.67 4.74
C VAL A 17 -11.97 25.50 4.94
N ASP A 18 -11.24 25.80 3.87
CA ASP A 18 -10.11 26.74 3.94
C ASP A 18 -10.61 28.20 4.11
N ASP A 19 -9.67 29.13 4.33
CA ASP A 19 -9.98 30.56 4.47
C ASP A 19 -10.64 31.17 3.21
N GLN A 20 -10.67 30.43 2.09
CA GLN A 20 -11.25 30.80 0.81
C GLN A 20 -12.58 30.09 0.52
N GLY A 21 -13.17 29.37 1.49
CA GLY A 21 -14.44 28.70 1.29
C GLY A 21 -14.36 27.36 0.56
N ARG A 22 -13.15 26.81 0.30
CA ARG A 22 -12.98 25.56 -0.45
C ARG A 22 -13.05 24.35 0.47
N TRP A 23 -13.83 23.35 0.06
CA TRP A 23 -13.87 22.06 0.75
C TRP A 23 -12.48 21.41 0.71
N GLN A 24 -11.91 21.14 1.87
CA GLN A 24 -10.72 20.31 1.97
C GLN A 24 -11.12 18.87 2.28
N PRO A 25 -10.49 17.86 1.63
CA PRO A 25 -10.65 16.49 2.07
C PRO A 25 -10.17 16.39 3.51
N THR A 26 -11.09 16.12 4.44
CA THR A 26 -10.80 15.98 5.86
C THR A 26 -9.71 14.93 6.04
N ARG A 27 -8.47 15.37 6.27
CA ARG A 27 -7.36 14.50 6.64
C ARG A 27 -7.59 14.11 8.09
N ILE A 28 -8.10 12.91 8.29
CA ILE A 28 -8.16 12.33 9.63
C ILE A 28 -6.76 11.85 10.01
N THR A 29 -6.44 11.90 11.30
CA THR A 29 -5.20 11.29 11.80
C THR A 29 -5.26 9.78 11.63
N ALA A 30 -4.13 9.10 11.44
CA ALA A 30 -4.10 7.65 11.29
C ALA A 30 -4.72 6.92 12.50
N ARG A 31 -4.60 7.49 13.70
CA ARG A 31 -5.24 6.96 14.92
C ARG A 31 -6.77 7.05 14.86
N ALA A 32 -7.31 8.16 14.34
CA ALA A 32 -8.74 8.32 14.12
C ALA A 32 -9.24 7.38 13.00
N GLY A 33 -8.51 7.31 11.88
CA GLY A 33 -8.81 6.37 10.78
C GLY A 33 -8.81 4.92 11.24
N TRP A 34 -7.85 4.52 12.07
CA TRP A 34 -7.82 3.17 12.65
C TRP A 34 -9.07 2.88 13.49
N LYS A 35 -9.49 3.83 14.33
CA LYS A 35 -10.68 3.70 15.20
C LYS A 35 -12.00 3.67 14.44
N GLU A 36 -12.10 4.34 13.29
CA GLU A 36 -13.31 4.37 12.46
C GLU A 36 -13.52 3.09 11.63
N ILE A 37 -12.45 2.37 11.33
CA ILE A 37 -12.50 1.18 10.47
C ILE A 37 -13.10 -0.03 11.20
N THR A 38 -13.81 -0.87 10.44
CA THR A 38 -14.41 -2.12 10.92
C THR A 38 -13.35 -3.08 11.49
N PRO A 39 -13.67 -3.86 12.53
CA PRO A 39 -12.71 -4.79 13.14
C PRO A 39 -12.17 -5.81 12.13
N LEU A 40 -12.98 -6.25 11.17
CA LEU A 40 -12.57 -7.14 10.09
C LEU A 40 -11.45 -6.54 9.24
N MET A 41 -11.60 -5.27 8.83
CA MET A 41 -10.63 -4.61 7.98
C MET A 41 -9.31 -4.32 8.72
N ARG A 42 -9.38 -4.04 10.04
CA ARG A 42 -8.17 -3.98 10.88
C ARG A 42 -7.44 -5.33 10.89
N LEU A 43 -8.17 -6.43 11.05
CA LEU A 43 -7.60 -7.77 11.03
C LEU A 43 -6.93 -8.06 9.68
N VAL A 44 -7.57 -7.70 8.57
CA VAL A 44 -6.99 -7.87 7.22
C VAL A 44 -5.69 -7.06 7.06
N TYR A 45 -5.66 -5.80 7.50
CA TYR A 45 -4.43 -5.00 7.44
C TYR A 45 -3.30 -5.57 8.29
N VAL A 46 -3.61 -6.02 9.51
CA VAL A 46 -2.62 -6.72 10.36
C VAL A 46 -2.15 -8.00 9.68
N ALA A 47 -3.07 -8.78 9.09
CA ALA A 47 -2.74 -10.00 8.38
C ALA A 47 -1.80 -9.74 7.20
N PHE A 48 -2.02 -8.70 6.39
CA PHE A 48 -1.12 -8.34 5.28
C PHE A 48 0.31 -8.07 5.76
N VAL A 49 0.46 -7.28 6.82
CA VAL A 49 1.78 -6.96 7.38
C VAL A 49 2.46 -8.21 7.93
N VAL A 50 1.72 -9.04 8.69
CA VAL A 50 2.25 -10.27 9.29
C VAL A 50 2.65 -11.28 8.22
N ILE A 51 1.78 -11.52 7.23
CA ILE A 51 2.06 -12.43 6.11
C ILE A 51 3.30 -11.97 5.36
N MET A 52 3.38 -10.68 5.01
CA MET A 52 4.53 -10.15 4.27
C MET A 52 5.83 -10.25 5.07
N ALA A 53 5.81 -9.90 6.35
CA ALA A 53 6.99 -9.98 7.20
C ALA A 53 7.46 -11.44 7.38
N ALA A 54 6.53 -12.37 7.68
CA ALA A 54 6.85 -13.78 7.83
C ALA A 54 7.40 -14.37 6.52
N TYR A 55 6.80 -14.01 5.39
CA TYR A 55 7.24 -14.42 4.06
C TYR A 55 8.66 -13.92 3.76
N ASN A 56 8.91 -12.63 3.97
CA ASN A 56 10.23 -12.03 3.76
C ASN A 56 11.30 -12.66 4.65
N ILE A 57 10.99 -12.95 5.93
CA ILE A 57 11.91 -13.63 6.86
C ILE A 57 12.20 -15.07 6.40
N HIS A 58 11.18 -15.80 5.97
CA HIS A 58 11.33 -17.18 5.52
C HIS A 58 12.28 -17.27 4.31
N TYR A 59 12.10 -16.39 3.32
CA TYR A 59 12.91 -16.39 2.10
C TYR A 59 14.24 -15.64 2.21
N LEU A 60 14.47 -14.90 3.30
CA LEU A 60 15.70 -14.12 3.48
C LEU A 60 16.98 -14.96 3.33
N LYS A 61 16.95 -16.22 3.78
CA LYS A 61 18.09 -17.14 3.71
C LYS A 61 18.17 -17.93 2.39
N LEU A 62 17.10 -17.94 1.61
CA LEU A 62 16.98 -18.67 0.35
C LEU A 62 17.36 -17.81 -0.87
N LEU A 63 17.37 -16.49 -0.67
CA LEU A 63 17.64 -15.51 -1.71
C LEU A 63 19.13 -15.15 -1.78
N PRO A 64 19.63 -14.71 -2.95
CA PRO A 64 20.98 -14.17 -3.08
C PRO A 64 21.14 -12.91 -2.20
N ASP A 65 22.38 -12.54 -1.86
CA ASP A 65 22.67 -11.36 -1.03
C ASP A 65 22.22 -10.03 -1.67
N SER A 66 22.14 -9.98 -3.00
CA SER A 66 21.68 -8.84 -3.77
C SER A 66 20.64 -9.26 -4.81
N MET A 67 19.55 -8.49 -4.90
CA MET A 67 18.55 -8.58 -5.96
C MET A 67 18.84 -7.55 -7.05
N SER A 68 18.81 -7.98 -8.31
CA SER A 68 18.88 -7.09 -9.48
C SER A 68 17.48 -6.72 -9.97
N PHE A 69 17.22 -5.41 -10.02
CA PHE A 69 16.04 -4.84 -10.67
C PHE A 69 16.42 -4.40 -12.07
N ASP A 70 16.10 -5.22 -13.06
CA ASP A 70 16.30 -4.84 -14.45
C ASP A 70 15.22 -3.85 -14.87
N THR A 71 15.64 -2.75 -15.50
CA THR A 71 14.69 -1.83 -16.13
C THR A 71 13.97 -2.54 -17.27
N MET A 72 12.76 -2.08 -17.61
CA MET A 72 11.86 -2.69 -18.60
C MET A 72 12.47 -2.85 -20.01
N PHE A 73 13.63 -2.23 -20.28
CA PHE A 73 14.38 -2.35 -21.53
C PHE A 73 15.68 -3.15 -21.41
N GLY A 74 16.01 -3.70 -20.23
CA GLY A 74 17.22 -4.50 -19.99
C GLY A 74 18.55 -3.74 -20.14
N LEU A 75 18.51 -2.42 -20.30
CA LEU A 75 19.68 -1.58 -20.55
C LEU A 75 20.41 -1.15 -19.28
N SER A 76 19.72 -1.17 -18.14
CA SER A 76 20.29 -0.87 -16.83
C SER A 76 19.58 -1.65 -15.73
N GLY A 77 20.36 -2.12 -14.76
CA GLY A 77 19.86 -2.82 -13.58
C GLY A 77 20.34 -2.12 -12.30
N ILE A 78 19.45 -1.98 -11.33
CA ILE A 78 19.83 -1.53 -9.98
C ILE A 78 19.95 -2.76 -9.10
N SER A 79 21.14 -2.99 -8.54
CA SER A 79 21.33 -4.01 -7.50
C SER A 79 21.04 -3.40 -6.13
N LEU A 80 20.17 -4.06 -5.37
CA LEU A 80 19.86 -3.71 -4.00
C LEU A 80 20.15 -4.90 -3.10
N PRO A 81 20.71 -4.68 -1.89
CA PRO A 81 20.82 -5.74 -0.91
C PRO A 81 19.44 -6.34 -0.64
N THR A 82 19.34 -7.67 -0.63
CA THR A 82 18.08 -8.39 -0.44
C THR A 82 17.39 -7.99 0.86
N ALA A 83 18.15 -7.85 1.94
CA ALA A 83 17.63 -7.34 3.21
C ALA A 83 17.04 -5.93 3.06
N GLY A 84 17.68 -5.07 2.27
CA GLY A 84 17.21 -3.71 1.98
C GLY A 84 15.88 -3.70 1.21
N TYR A 85 15.75 -4.56 0.20
CA TYR A 85 14.49 -4.75 -0.51
C TYR A 85 13.37 -5.24 0.43
N MET A 86 13.64 -6.27 1.23
CA MET A 86 12.66 -6.87 2.14
C MET A 86 12.15 -5.88 3.20
N ILE A 87 13.05 -5.05 3.75
CA ILE A 87 12.68 -3.97 4.67
C ILE A 87 11.87 -2.91 3.93
N GLY A 88 12.34 -2.48 2.76
CA GLY A 88 11.68 -1.49 1.92
C GLY A 88 10.27 -1.89 1.51
N SER A 89 10.05 -3.16 1.18
CA SER A 89 8.74 -3.65 0.76
C SER A 89 7.74 -3.66 1.92
N VAL A 90 8.17 -4.02 3.14
CA VAL A 90 7.33 -3.91 4.35
C VAL A 90 6.99 -2.45 4.67
N ILE A 91 7.98 -1.55 4.57
CA ILE A 91 7.76 -0.10 4.78
C ILE A 91 6.78 0.45 3.75
N LEU A 92 6.90 0.04 2.49
CA LEU A 92 5.98 0.45 1.42
C LEU A 92 4.54 -0.01 1.73
N LEU A 93 4.36 -1.26 2.15
CA LEU A 93 3.05 -1.78 2.55
C LEU A 93 2.45 -0.96 3.70
N LEU A 94 3.24 -0.70 4.75
CA LEU A 94 2.81 0.12 5.89
C LEU A 94 2.43 1.54 5.47
N TYR A 95 3.21 2.15 4.57
CA TYR A 95 2.92 3.47 4.02
C TYR A 95 1.60 3.48 3.23
N LEU A 96 1.32 2.44 2.45
CA LEU A 96 0.07 2.33 1.69
C LEU A 96 -1.14 2.14 2.60
N ILE A 97 -1.02 1.29 3.63
CA ILE A 97 -2.05 1.15 4.67
C ILE A 97 -2.28 2.49 5.39
N TYR A 98 -1.20 3.19 5.75
CA TYR A 98 -1.27 4.54 6.35
C TYR A 98 -1.95 5.55 5.42
N ARG A 99 -1.61 5.55 4.14
CA ARG A 99 -2.22 6.41 3.12
C ARG A 99 -3.71 6.12 2.98
N ASP A 100 -4.11 4.85 3.01
CA ASP A 100 -5.51 4.43 2.96
C ASP A 100 -6.28 4.80 4.23
N LEU A 101 -5.62 4.80 5.40
CA LEU A 101 -6.19 5.25 6.67
C LEU A 101 -6.49 6.75 6.69
N ILE A 102 -5.62 7.57 6.10
CA ILE A 102 -5.78 9.05 6.09
C ILE A 102 -6.75 9.51 5.01
N ARG A 103 -6.70 8.87 3.83
CA ARG A 103 -7.58 9.22 2.72
C ARG A 103 -8.93 8.55 2.94
N ARG A 104 -9.86 9.29 3.57
CA ARG A 104 -11.27 8.92 3.73
C ARG A 104 -12.02 8.57 2.43
N SER A 105 -11.39 8.58 1.25
CA SER A 105 -12.11 8.30 0.01
C SER A 105 -12.79 6.94 0.10
N MET A 106 -14.11 6.97 -0.14
CA MET A 106 -15.05 5.86 -0.19
C MET A 106 -14.76 4.95 -1.41
N SER A 107 -13.50 4.67 -1.69
CA SER A 107 -13.17 3.71 -2.73
C SER A 107 -13.51 2.32 -2.21
N ARG A 108 -14.35 1.59 -2.97
CA ARG A 108 -14.62 0.15 -2.75
C ARG A 108 -13.34 -0.71 -2.84
N TYR A 109 -12.21 -0.10 -3.22
CA TYR A 109 -10.93 -0.75 -3.50
C TYR A 109 -9.82 -0.44 -2.46
N ARG A 110 -10.15 -0.06 -1.22
CA ARG A 110 -9.17 0.19 -0.14
C ARG A 110 -8.23 -0.98 0.20
N LEU A 111 -8.58 -2.20 -0.21
CA LEU A 111 -7.72 -3.37 -0.04
C LEU A 111 -6.87 -3.67 -1.28
N PHE A 112 -7.25 -3.15 -2.44
CA PHE A 112 -6.64 -3.53 -3.71
C PHE A 112 -5.17 -3.10 -3.77
N VAL A 113 -4.85 -1.90 -3.32
CA VAL A 113 -3.49 -1.36 -3.41
C VAL A 113 -2.53 -2.09 -2.46
N PRO A 114 -2.86 -2.27 -1.15
CA PRO A 114 -2.03 -3.09 -0.26
C PRO A 114 -1.93 -4.56 -0.71
N LEU A 115 -3.03 -5.14 -1.20
CA LEU A 115 -3.04 -6.51 -1.71
C LEU A 115 -2.17 -6.67 -2.95
N ALA A 116 -2.24 -5.74 -3.90
CA ALA A 116 -1.41 -5.76 -5.10
C ALA A 116 0.08 -5.72 -4.74
N VAL A 117 0.48 -4.90 -3.76
CA VAL A 117 1.86 -4.87 -3.28
C VAL A 117 2.27 -6.18 -2.63
N LEU A 118 1.40 -6.78 -1.82
CA LEU A 118 1.65 -8.11 -1.25
C LEU A 118 1.89 -9.16 -2.34
N VAL A 119 0.99 -9.22 -3.34
CA VAL A 119 1.09 -10.17 -4.46
C VAL A 119 2.36 -9.93 -5.28
N MET A 120 2.65 -8.67 -5.62
CA MET A 120 3.86 -8.32 -6.38
C MET A 120 5.14 -8.68 -5.62
N ASN A 121 5.19 -8.48 -4.29
CA ASN A 121 6.31 -8.91 -3.47
C ASN A 121 6.46 -10.43 -3.48
N THR A 122 5.36 -11.19 -3.32
CA THR A 122 5.44 -12.65 -3.37
C THR A 122 5.95 -13.15 -4.72
N TYR A 123 5.43 -12.61 -5.83
CA TYR A 123 5.88 -12.96 -7.17
C TYR A 123 7.37 -12.66 -7.37
N PHE A 124 7.81 -11.45 -7.00
CA PHE A 124 9.20 -11.03 -7.18
C PHE A 124 10.16 -11.89 -6.38
N VAL A 125 9.86 -12.13 -5.10
CA VAL A 125 10.66 -12.99 -4.23
C VAL A 125 10.76 -14.41 -4.80
N THR A 126 9.65 -15.01 -5.25
CA THR A 126 9.71 -16.34 -5.87
C THR A 126 10.53 -16.38 -7.16
N ALA A 127 10.48 -15.34 -7.97
CA ALA A 127 11.21 -15.28 -9.24
C ALA A 127 12.73 -15.13 -9.03
N CYS A 128 13.16 -14.62 -7.88
CA CYS A 128 14.57 -14.46 -7.52
C CYS A 128 15.18 -15.67 -6.80
N ILE A 129 14.41 -16.73 -6.54
CA ILE A 129 14.94 -17.95 -5.93
C ILE A 129 15.78 -18.67 -7.01
N PRO A 130 17.08 -18.90 -6.78
CA PRO A 130 17.91 -19.66 -7.71
C PRO A 130 17.39 -21.11 -7.78
N THR A 131 17.01 -21.54 -8.97
CA THR A 131 16.61 -22.93 -9.28
C THR A 131 17.79 -23.88 -9.30
#